data_AF-A0A8T1VZ33-F1
#
_entry.id   AF-A0A8T1VZ33-F1
#
_cell.length_a   1.000
_cell.length_b   1.000
_cell.length_c   1.000
_cell.angle_alpha   90.00
_cell.angle_beta   90.00
_cell.angle_gamma   90.00
#
_symmetry.space_group_name_H-M   'P 1'
#
loop_
_entity.id
_entity.type
_entity.pdbx_description
1 polymer ?
#
loop_
_entity_poly.entity_id
_entity_poly.type
_entity_poly.pdbx_seq_one_letter_code
_entity_poly.pdbx_strand_id
1 'polypeptide(L)'
;MTKRQMYTQLDSAKCKQSGKVEGHLNYMCRLKGRLNTVRMTVDDAVFSGMLVSSLLSNDRFDRLRGYVDAAMDGVDTPEKVVTMAITFDKANQADDQLNRSFDRSSSYLVSRTRLEVENKARVETRKQGRKDKESLAHVSCVAAPTT
;
A
#
# COMPACT_ATOMS: atom_id res chain seq x y z
N MET A 1 -6.17 24.94 30.34
CA MET A 1 -5.82 23.51 30.23
C MET A 1 -4.92 23.16 31.41
N THR A 2 -5.30 22.17 32.21
CA THR A 2 -4.57 21.81 33.42
C THR A 2 -3.41 20.85 33.10
N LYS A 3 -2.42 20.76 33.98
CA LYS A 3 -1.23 19.90 33.81
C LYS A 3 -1.59 18.43 33.54
N ARG A 4 -2.56 17.92 34.29
CA ARG A 4 -3.08 16.55 34.14
C ARG A 4 -3.70 16.31 32.77
N GLN A 5 -4.42 17.28 32.22
CA GLN A 5 -5.02 17.17 30.89
C GLN A 5 -3.97 17.07 29.78
N MET A 6 -2.83 17.78 29.91
CA MET A 6 -1.75 17.72 28.91
C MET A 6 -1.07 16.36 28.90
N TYR A 7 -0.81 15.77 30.08
CA TYR A 7 -0.28 14.40 30.17
C TYR A 7 -1.25 13.36 29.61
N THR A 8 -2.53 13.45 29.97
CA THR A 8 -3.54 12.53 29.44
C THR A 8 -3.64 12.63 27.92
N GLN A 9 -3.53 13.84 27.34
CA GLN A 9 -3.51 13.99 25.89
C GLN A 9 -2.27 13.41 25.24
N LEU A 10 -1.10 13.54 25.88
CA LEU A 10 0.14 12.97 25.39
C LEU A 10 0.08 11.43 25.38
N ASP A 11 -0.43 10.84 26.46
CA ASP A 11 -0.54 9.40 26.65
C ASP A 11 -1.61 8.77 25.75
N SER A 12 -2.76 9.45 25.60
CA SER A 12 -3.85 9.00 24.73
C SER A 12 -3.63 9.32 23.25
N ALA A 13 -2.56 10.02 22.89
CA ALA A 13 -2.30 10.40 21.50
C ALA A 13 -2.07 9.13 20.65
N LYS A 14 -2.82 9.01 19.56
CA LYS A 14 -2.66 7.93 18.58
C LYS A 14 -2.64 8.51 17.18
N CYS A 15 -1.71 8.02 16.37
CA CYS A 15 -1.64 8.34 14.96
C CYS A 15 -2.88 7.77 14.27
N LYS A 16 -3.59 8.60 13.51
CA LYS A 16 -4.74 8.16 12.74
C LYS A 16 -4.25 7.41 11.49
N GLN A 17 -4.98 6.37 11.06
CA GLN A 17 -4.65 5.61 9.85
C GLN A 17 -4.64 6.46 8.57
N SER A 18 -5.47 7.50 8.49
CA SER A 18 -5.47 8.48 7.40
C SER A 18 -4.57 9.69 7.64
N GLY A 19 -3.94 9.78 8.82
CA GLY A 19 -3.10 10.89 9.22
C GLY A 19 -1.66 10.71 8.77
N LYS A 20 -0.98 11.82 8.44
CA LYS A 20 0.46 11.80 8.18
C LYS A 20 1.22 11.56 9.49
N VAL A 21 2.07 10.54 9.52
CA VAL A 21 2.88 10.17 10.70
C VAL A 21 3.73 11.36 11.16
N GLU A 22 4.37 12.07 10.22
CA GLU A 22 5.16 13.26 10.52
C GLU A 22 4.36 14.36 11.24
N GLY A 23 3.13 14.62 10.80
CA GLY A 23 2.26 15.63 11.42
C GLY A 23 1.87 15.25 12.84
N HIS A 24 1.61 13.96 13.08
CA HIS A 24 1.32 13.41 14.40
C HIS A 24 2.52 13.51 15.35
N LEU A 25 3.72 13.13 14.89
CA LEU A 25 4.95 13.21 15.69
C LEU A 25 5.29 14.67 16.05
N ASN A 26 5.15 15.60 15.11
CA ASN A 26 5.34 17.02 15.37
C ASN A 26 4.35 17.54 16.45
N TYR A 27 3.10 17.08 16.42
CA TYR A 27 2.12 17.41 17.46
C TYR A 27 2.57 16.90 18.85
N MET A 28 3.06 15.67 18.95
CA MET A 28 3.57 15.13 20.22
C MET A 28 4.80 15.88 20.73
N CYS A 29 5.76 16.21 19.86
CA CYS A 29 6.93 17.02 20.24
C CYS A 29 6.53 18.40 20.76
N ARG A 30 5.53 19.04 20.11
CA ARG A 30 4.97 20.32 20.59
C ARG A 30 4.28 20.17 21.95
N LEU A 31 3.56 19.09 22.20
CA LEU A 31 2.96 18.83 23.51
C LEU A 31 4.04 18.66 24.60
N LYS A 32 5.11 17.91 24.33
CA LYS A 32 6.26 17.80 25.25
C LYS A 32 6.89 19.16 25.55
N GLY A 33 7.10 19.99 24.52
CA GLY A 33 7.60 21.36 24.70
C GLY A 33 6.70 22.22 25.61
N ARG A 34 5.38 22.12 25.46
CA ARG A 34 4.41 22.83 26.30
C ARG A 34 4.40 22.32 27.74
N LEU A 35 4.58 21.01 27.96
CA LEU A 35 4.74 20.42 29.29
C LEU A 35 5.97 20.99 30.00
N ASN A 36 7.10 21.10 29.29
CA ASN A 36 8.31 21.72 29.83
C ASN A 36 8.07 23.17 30.27
N THR A 37 7.30 23.95 29.49
CA THR A 37 6.94 25.34 29.85
C THR A 37 6.16 25.42 31.16
N VAL A 38 5.29 24.44 31.46
CA VAL A 38 4.52 24.39 32.73
C VAL A 38 5.28 23.72 33.89
N ARG A 39 6.61 23.61 33.75
CA ARG A 39 7.53 22.96 34.70
C ARG A 39 7.19 21.49 34.96
N MET A 40 6.74 20.78 33.93
CA MET A 40 6.66 19.31 33.97
C MET A 40 7.55 18.74 32.87
N THR A 41 8.59 18.03 33.27
CA THR A 41 9.48 17.34 32.35
C THR A 41 9.01 15.91 32.15
N VAL A 42 8.90 15.50 30.89
CA VAL A 42 8.76 14.09 30.52
C VAL A 42 10.16 13.59 30.19
N ASP A 43 10.57 12.53 30.86
CA ASP A 43 11.83 11.86 30.56
C ASP A 43 11.90 11.42 29.09
N ASP A 44 13.07 11.51 28.48
CA ASP A 44 13.24 11.25 27.06
C ASP A 44 13.02 9.78 26.69
N ALA A 45 13.36 8.84 27.58
CA ALA A 45 13.07 7.42 27.36
C ALA A 45 11.56 7.16 27.46
N VAL A 46 10.90 7.76 28.45
CA VAL A 46 9.43 7.68 28.61
C VAL A 46 8.73 8.26 27.38
N PHE A 47 9.17 9.43 26.92
CA PHE A 47 8.60 10.07 25.74
C PHE A 47 8.86 9.26 24.46
N SER A 48 10.03 8.65 24.32
CA SER A 48 10.35 7.75 23.21
C SER A 48 9.40 6.54 23.19
N GLY A 49 9.12 5.95 24.34
CA GLY A 49 8.11 4.89 24.49
C GLY A 49 6.70 5.36 24.10
N MET A 50 6.30 6.57 24.50
CA MET A 50 5.01 7.15 24.12
C MET A 50 4.92 7.42 22.60
N LEU A 51 6.00 7.92 21.99
CA LEU A 51 6.08 8.15 20.54
C LEU A 51 5.80 6.86 19.78
N VAL A 52 6.55 5.78 20.06
CA VAL A 52 6.40 4.51 19.33
C VAL A 52 5.05 3.83 19.65
N SER A 53 4.54 3.97 20.87
CA SER A 53 3.21 3.47 21.26
C SER A 53 2.06 4.22 20.60
N SER A 54 2.29 5.46 20.18
CA SER A 54 1.32 6.28 19.48
C SER A 54 1.21 5.96 17.99
N LEU A 55 2.24 5.32 17.41
CA LEU A 55 2.27 4.95 16.00
C LEU A 55 1.25 3.85 15.68
N LEU A 56 0.93 3.74 14.39
CA LEU A 56 0.13 2.64 13.86
C LEU A 56 0.85 1.30 14.07
N SER A 57 0.11 0.20 14.15
CA SER A 57 0.71 -1.14 14.15
C SER A 57 1.02 -1.59 12.73
N ASN A 58 2.30 -1.81 12.46
CA ASN A 58 2.82 -2.45 11.26
C ASN A 58 4.22 -2.98 11.55
N ASP A 59 4.70 -3.92 10.74
CA ASP A 59 5.98 -4.61 10.98
C ASP A 59 7.16 -3.65 11.22
N ARG A 60 7.20 -2.52 10.50
CA ARG A 60 8.30 -1.54 10.63
C ARG A 60 8.21 -0.75 11.94
N PHE A 61 7.02 -0.30 12.33
CA PHE A 61 6.80 0.42 13.58
C PHE A 61 6.88 -0.51 14.80
N ASP A 62 6.46 -1.76 14.66
CA ASP A 62 6.64 -2.78 15.71
C ASP A 62 8.14 -3.11 15.90
N ARG A 63 8.92 -3.13 14.81
CA ARG A 63 10.37 -3.21 14.88
C ARG A 63 11.00 -2.00 15.54
N LEU A 64 10.51 -0.79 15.26
CA LEU A 64 10.96 0.43 15.92
C LEU A 64 10.67 0.41 17.43
N ARG A 65 9.51 -0.13 17.84
CA ARG A 65 9.19 -0.35 19.27
C ARG A 65 10.24 -1.24 19.92
N GLY A 66 10.57 -2.37 19.29
CA GLY A 66 11.63 -3.26 19.79
C GLY A 66 12.99 -2.58 19.91
N TYR A 67 13.34 -1.65 19.03
CA TYR A 67 14.60 -0.90 19.12
C TYR A 67 14.63 0.08 20.31
N VAL A 68 13.50 0.74 20.59
CA VAL A 68 13.36 1.64 21.73
C VAL A 68 13.36 0.84 23.04
N ASP A 69 12.65 -0.29 23.09
CA ASP A 69 12.61 -1.17 24.25
C ASP A 69 13.98 -1.78 24.57
N ALA A 70 14.79 -2.05 23.53
CA ALA A 70 16.17 -2.52 23.66
C ALA A 70 17.19 -1.38 23.89
N ALA A 71 16.74 -0.12 23.99
CA ALA A 71 17.58 1.06 24.14
C ALA A 71 18.75 1.12 23.13
N MET A 72 18.48 0.81 21.85
CA MET A 72 19.50 0.86 20.80
C MET A 72 20.01 2.29 20.59
N ASP A 73 21.33 2.46 20.46
CA ASP A 73 22.00 3.76 20.23
C ASP A 73 21.47 4.55 19.01
N GLY A 74 20.89 3.84 18.03
CA GLY A 74 20.27 4.45 16.86
C GLY A 74 18.94 5.16 17.13
N VAL A 75 18.33 4.96 18.31
CA VAL A 75 17.02 5.46 18.73
C VAL A 75 16.98 5.84 20.22
N ASP A 76 18.13 6.14 20.81
CA ASP A 76 18.34 6.55 22.20
C ASP A 76 17.76 7.93 22.53
N THR A 77 17.51 8.78 21.53
CA THR A 77 16.84 10.08 21.71
C THR A 77 15.50 10.14 20.98
N PRO A 78 14.53 10.92 21.51
CA PRO A 78 13.25 11.14 20.86
C PRO A 78 13.37 11.65 19.43
N GLU A 79 14.36 12.49 19.15
CA GLU A 79 14.62 13.05 17.82
C GLU A 79 14.98 11.94 16.83
N LYS A 80 15.86 11.02 17.23
CA LYS A 80 16.23 9.86 16.41
C LYS A 80 15.04 8.92 16.19
N VAL A 81 14.21 8.70 17.21
CA VAL A 81 12.96 7.94 17.09
C VAL A 81 12.03 8.57 16.04
N VAL A 82 11.86 9.89 16.08
CA VAL A 82 11.03 10.63 15.11
C VAL A 82 11.60 10.49 13.70
N THR A 83 12.91 10.67 13.51
CA THR A 83 13.56 10.50 12.21
C THR A 83 13.38 9.09 11.66
N MET A 84 13.55 8.06 12.50
CA MET A 84 13.39 6.67 12.09
C MET A 84 11.92 6.36 11.75
N ALA A 85 10.96 6.85 12.54
CA ALA A 85 9.54 6.68 12.28
C ALA A 85 9.11 7.32 10.94
N ILE A 86 9.60 8.52 10.62
CA ILE A 86 9.34 9.17 9.32
C ILE A 86 9.96 8.38 8.17
N THR A 87 11.16 7.82 8.39
CA THR A 87 11.85 7.02 7.38
C THR A 87 11.08 5.74 7.07
N PHE A 88 10.59 5.06 8.10
CA PHE A 88 9.74 3.88 7.95
C PHE A 88 8.38 4.19 7.32
N ASP A 89 7.75 5.32 7.65
CA ASP A 89 6.52 5.78 7.00
C ASP A 89 6.73 5.98 5.49
N LYS A 90 7.81 6.66 5.09
CA LYS A 90 8.17 6.85 3.68
C LYS A 90 8.43 5.52 2.97
N ALA A 91 9.12 4.60 3.63
CA ALA A 91 9.35 3.27 3.07
C ALA A 91 8.02 2.50 2.91
N ASN A 92 7.09 2.61 3.86
CA ASN A 92 5.77 1.97 3.76
C ASN A 92 4.98 2.54 2.56
N GLN A 93 5.00 3.85 2.38
CA GLN A 93 4.37 4.50 1.24
C GLN A 93 5.00 4.10 -0.11
N ALA A 94 6.31 3.85 -0.14
CA ALA A 94 6.99 3.39 -1.34
C ALA A 94 6.59 1.94 -1.69
N ASP A 95 6.51 1.06 -0.71
CA ASP A 95 6.08 -0.33 -0.93
C ASP A 95 4.61 -0.40 -1.36
N ASP A 96 3.73 0.40 -0.76
CA ASP A 96 2.33 0.51 -1.16
C ASP A 96 2.19 0.98 -2.61
N GLN A 97 3.05 1.92 -3.06
CA GLN A 97 3.09 2.36 -4.45
C GLN A 97 3.57 1.27 -5.39
N LEU A 98 4.63 0.53 -5.01
CA LEU A 98 5.14 -0.59 -5.80
C LEU A 98 4.07 -1.69 -5.94
N ASN A 99 3.46 -2.12 -4.82
CA ASN A 99 2.42 -3.15 -4.83
C ASN A 99 1.24 -2.75 -5.72
N ARG A 100 0.77 -1.49 -5.61
CA ARG A 100 -0.29 -0.97 -6.50
C ARG A 100 0.13 -0.99 -7.97
N SER A 101 1.38 -0.66 -8.29
CA SER A 101 1.87 -0.64 -9.66
C SER A 101 1.99 -2.04 -10.27
N PHE A 102 2.40 -3.03 -9.47
CA PHE A 102 2.48 -4.43 -9.89
C PHE A 102 1.10 -5.06 -10.07
N ASP A 103 0.15 -4.82 -9.17
CA ASP A 103 -1.23 -5.29 -9.31
C ASP A 103 -1.91 -4.70 -10.55
N ARG A 104 -1.68 -3.41 -10.83
CA ARG A 104 -2.18 -2.79 -12.06
C ARG A 104 -1.57 -3.44 -13.30
N SER A 105 -0.27 -3.67 -13.29
CA SER A 105 0.46 -4.27 -14.42
C SER A 105 0.01 -5.72 -14.68
N SER A 106 -0.24 -6.48 -13.62
CA SER A 106 -0.82 -7.82 -13.69
C SER A 106 -2.24 -7.80 -14.30
N SER A 107 -3.09 -6.86 -13.87
CA SER A 107 -4.43 -6.67 -14.44
C SER A 107 -4.42 -6.32 -15.94
N TYR A 108 -3.48 -5.49 -16.40
CA TYR A 108 -3.35 -5.16 -17.83
C TYR A 108 -2.88 -6.35 -18.67
N LEU A 109 -1.92 -7.13 -18.17
CA LEU A 109 -1.44 -8.32 -18.86
C LEU A 109 -2.52 -9.38 -18.98
N VAL A 110 -3.23 -9.69 -17.88
CA VAL A 110 -4.34 -10.64 -17.87
C VAL A 110 -5.46 -10.24 -18.85
N SER A 111 -5.82 -8.95 -18.87
CA SER A 111 -6.84 -8.43 -19.80
C SER A 111 -6.40 -8.56 -21.27
N ARG A 112 -5.11 -8.33 -21.56
CA ARG A 112 -4.56 -8.45 -22.91
C ARG A 112 -4.51 -9.90 -23.39
N THR A 113 -4.06 -10.83 -22.55
CA THR A 113 -4.11 -12.27 -22.87
C THR A 113 -5.53 -12.78 -23.07
N ARG A 114 -6.51 -12.30 -22.28
CA ARG A 114 -7.91 -12.71 -22.43
C ARG A 114 -8.51 -12.24 -23.76
N LEU A 115 -8.18 -11.02 -24.21
CA LEU A 115 -8.62 -10.48 -25.49
C LEU A 115 -7.94 -11.15 -26.69
N GLU A 116 -6.68 -11.56 -26.57
CA GLU A 116 -5.99 -12.33 -27.62
C GLU A 116 -6.58 -13.73 -27.78
N VAL A 117 -6.89 -14.42 -26.68
CA VAL A 117 -7.53 -15.75 -26.72
C VAL A 117 -8.92 -15.68 -27.35
N GLU A 118 -9.73 -14.67 -27.01
CA GLU A 118 -11.07 -14.51 -27.60
C GLU A 118 -11.03 -14.18 -29.09
N ASN A 119 -10.11 -13.30 -29.51
CA ASN A 119 -9.95 -12.98 -30.94
C ASN A 119 -9.44 -14.19 -31.74
N LYS A 120 -8.52 -14.99 -31.18
CA LYS A 120 -8.03 -16.20 -31.83
C LYS A 120 -9.16 -17.23 -32.03
N ALA A 121 -10.02 -17.41 -31.03
CA ALA A 121 -11.20 -18.29 -31.13
C ALA A 121 -12.22 -17.82 -32.19
N ARG A 122 -12.43 -16.51 -32.34
CA ARG A 122 -13.30 -15.95 -33.39
C ARG A 122 -12.72 -16.08 -34.81
N VAL A 123 -11.39 -16.12 -34.94
CA VAL A 123 -10.72 -16.28 -36.25
C VAL A 123 -10.73 -17.75 -36.70
N GLU A 124 -10.54 -18.69 -35.78
CA GLU A 124 -10.60 -20.14 -36.09
C GLU A 124 -12.01 -20.60 -36.48
N THR A 125 -13.06 -20.11 -35.80
CA THR A 125 -14.46 -20.42 -36.16
C THR A 125 -14.85 -19.90 -37.56
N ARG A 126 -14.26 -18.78 -38.02
CA ARG A 126 -14.45 -18.26 -39.39
C ARG A 126 -13.71 -19.06 -40.46
N LYS A 127 -12.60 -19.72 -40.13
CA LYS A 127 -11.87 -20.58 -41.09
C LYS A 127 -12.60 -21.92 -41.33
N GLN A 128 -13.30 -22.44 -40.33
CA GLN A 128 -14.04 -23.70 -40.46
C GLN A 128 -15.26 -23.56 -41.40
N GLY A 129 -16.05 -22.50 -41.24
CA GLY A 129 -17.23 -22.26 -42.10
C GLY A 129 -16.92 -21.91 -43.57
N ARG A 130 -15.65 -21.75 -43.95
CA ARG A 130 -15.23 -21.55 -45.35
C ARG A 130 -14.85 -22.86 -46.05
N LYS A 131 -14.40 -23.88 -45.30
CA LYS A 131 -14.17 -25.22 -45.86
C LYS A 131 -15.46 -25.94 -46.22
N ASP A 132 -16.54 -25.68 -45.49
CA ASP A 132 -17.84 -26.32 -45.73
C ASP A 132 -18.56 -25.80 -46.99
N LYS A 133 -18.14 -24.65 -47.53
CA LYS A 133 -18.69 -24.07 -48.78
C LYS A 133 -17.95 -24.50 -50.05
N GLU A 134 -16.73 -25.00 -49.95
CA GLU A 134 -16.00 -25.54 -51.12
C GLU A 134 -16.37 -27.00 -51.43
N SER A 135 -16.97 -27.73 -50.49
CA SER A 135 -17.40 -29.12 -50.71
C SER A 135 -18.70 -29.27 -51.50
N LEU A 136 -19.48 -28.19 -51.72
CA LEU A 136 -20.78 -28.26 -52.40
C LEU A 136 -20.77 -27.80 -53.87
N ALA A 137 -19.65 -27.32 -54.39
CA ALA A 137 -19.57 -26.79 -55.76
C ALA A 137 -19.25 -27.86 -56.83
N HIS A 138 -19.12 -29.14 -56.46
CA HIS A 138 -18.67 -30.21 -57.34
C HIS A 138 -19.72 -31.29 -57.65
N VAL A 139 -21.02 -30.95 -57.70
CA VAL A 139 -22.03 -31.87 -58.28
C VAL A 139 -23.15 -31.07 -58.95
N SER A 140 -23.00 -30.72 -60.23
CA SER A 140 -24.15 -30.60 -61.16
C SER A 140 -23.68 -30.42 -62.61
N CYS A 141 -23.47 -31.52 -63.33
CA CYS A 141 -23.32 -31.53 -64.79
C CYS A 141 -23.88 -32.84 -65.38
N VAL A 142 -25.20 -32.98 -65.55
CA VAL A 142 -25.89 -33.96 -66.43
C VAL A 142 -27.34 -33.43 -66.61
N ALA A 143 -28.03 -33.34 -67.75
CA ALA A 143 -27.84 -33.66 -69.16
C ALA A 143 -28.76 -32.75 -70.01
N ALA A 144 -28.46 -32.60 -71.29
CA ALA A 144 -29.34 -32.05 -72.32
C ALA A 144 -30.39 -33.09 -72.77
N PRO A 145 -31.60 -32.68 -73.21
CA PRO A 145 -32.44 -33.53 -74.04
C PRO A 145 -32.45 -33.04 -75.50
N THR A 146 -32.04 -33.92 -76.39
CA THR A 146 -32.38 -33.93 -77.81
C THR A 146 -33.83 -34.39 -77.94
N THR A 147 -34.67 -33.68 -78.71
CA THR A 147 -35.47 -34.21 -79.84
C THR A 147 -36.04 -33.02 -80.60
#